data_AF-A0A101K3Q7-F1
#
_entry.id   AF-A0A101K3Q7-F1
#
_cell.length_a   1.000
_cell.length_b   1.000
_cell.length_c   1.000
_cell.angle_alpha   90.00
_cell.angle_beta   90.00
_cell.angle_gamma   90.00
#
_symmetry.space_group_name_H-M   'P 1'
#
loop_
_entity.id
_entity.type
_entity.pdbx_description
1 polymer ?
#
loop_
_entity_poly.entity_id
_entity_poly.type
_entity_poly.pdbx_seq_one_letter_code
_entity_poly.pdbx_strand_id
1 'polypeptide(L)' 'MLLRIEPFEDPQTGRYAIAIHYPADAERPLVTTAPRYKSAAAAEQDMIAILSAAANNPPPIEPPNRR' A
#
# COMPACT_ATOMS: atom_id res chain seq x y z
N MET A 1 5.34 14.89 7.55
CA MET A 1 4.24 13.90 7.53
C MET A 1 4.87 12.56 7.18
N LEU A 2 4.76 11.55 8.05
CA LEU A 2 5.40 10.23 7.86
C LEU A 2 4.32 9.14 7.76
N LEU A 3 4.52 8.22 6.82
CA LEU A 3 3.71 7.00 6.65
C LEU A 3 4.54 5.81 7.11
N ARG A 4 3.89 4.81 7.71
CA ARG A 4 4.45 3.47 7.90
C ARG A 4 3.69 2.50 7.03
N ILE A 5 4.39 1.83 6.13
CA ILE A 5 3.84 0.80 5.26
C ILE A 5 4.60 -0.49 5.56
N GLU A 6 3.88 -1.54 5.91
CA GLU A 6 4.50 -2.80 6.32
C GLU A 6 3.66 -4.00 5.86
N PRO A 7 4.31 -5.15 5.56
CA PRO A 7 3.59 -6.38 5.35
C PRO A 7 3.07 -6.91 6.68
N PHE A 8 1.89 -7.54 6.65
CA PHE A 8 1.37 -8.32 7.77
C PHE A 8 0.78 -9.64 7.27
N GLU A 9 0.81 -10.66 8.11
CA GLU A 9 0.20 -11.95 7.81
C GLU A 9 -1.27 -11.94 8.23
N ASP A 10 -2.16 -12.31 7.32
CA ASP A 10 -3.56 -12.56 7.63
C ASP A 10 -3.71 -13.99 8.19
N PRO A 11 -4.08 -14.14 9.48
CA PRO A 11 -4.19 -15.46 10.10
C PRO A 11 -5.30 -16.33 9.51
N GLN A 12 -6.28 -15.75 8.82
CA GLN A 12 -7.36 -16.53 8.21
C GLN A 12 -6.90 -17.27 6.96
N THR A 13 -6.00 -16.64 6.19
CA THR A 13 -5.57 -17.15 4.88
C THR A 13 -4.13 -17.65 4.86
N GLY A 14 -3.32 -17.33 5.88
CA GLY A 14 -1.87 -17.58 5.89
C GLY A 14 -1.13 -16.82 4.79
N ARG A 15 -1.75 -15.77 4.23
CA ARG A 15 -1.18 -14.94 3.17
C ARG A 15 -0.82 -13.58 3.72
N TYR A 16 0.17 -12.96 3.10
CA TYR A 16 0.60 -11.62 3.44
C TYR A 16 -0.21 -10.57 2.66
N ALA A 17 -0.45 -9.45 3.31
CA ALA A 17 -1.05 -8.22 2.80
C ALA A 17 -0.19 -7.01 3.20
N ILE A 18 -0.54 -5.82 2.73
CA ILE A 18 0.09 -4.56 3.10
C ILE A 18 -0.85 -3.75 4.00
N ALA A 19 -0.30 -3.19 5.08
CA ALA A 19 -0.95 -2.24 5.95
C ALA A 19 -0.32 -0.85 5.80
N ILE A 20 -1.14 0.19 5.63
CA ILE A 20 -0.71 1.59 5.55
C ILE A 20 -1.21 2.33 6.80
N HIS A 21 -0.29 2.84 7.60
CA HIS A 21 -0.58 3.60 8.82
C HIS A 21 -0.38 5.10 8.58
N TYR A 22 -1.37 5.88 9.02
CA TYR A 22 -1.29 7.32 9.04
C TYR A 22 -1.99 7.89 10.30
N PRO A 23 -1.27 8.60 11.19
CA PRO A 23 0.18 8.84 11.19
C PRO A 23 1.00 7.53 11.33
N ALA A 24 2.31 7.58 11.11
CA ALA A 24 3.17 6.40 11.10
C ALA A 24 3.10 5.54 12.37
N ASP A 25 2.84 6.17 13.51
CA ASP A 25 2.70 5.58 14.85
C ASP A 25 1.27 5.17 15.20
N ALA A 26 0.31 5.30 14.27
CA ALA A 26 -1.06 4.85 14.50
C ALA A 26 -1.09 3.36 14.85
N GLU A 27 -1.86 3.01 15.89
CA GLU A 27 -2.06 1.62 16.32
C GLU A 27 -2.86 0.80 15.30
N ARG A 28 -3.70 1.46 14.51
CA ARG A 28 -4.54 0.83 13.49
C ARG A 28 -4.17 1.35 12.11
N PRO A 29 -4.15 0.49 11.09
CA PRO A 29 -3.92 0.93 9.73
C PRO A 29 -5.08 1.80 9.26
N LEU A 30 -4.75 2.82 8.46
CA LEU A 30 -5.72 3.60 7.71
C LEU A 30 -6.38 2.73 6.63
N VAL A 31 -5.58 1.88 5.97
CA VAL A 31 -6.06 0.97 4.93
C VAL A 31 -5.18 -0.27 4.86
N THR A 32 -5.79 -1.40 4.50
CA THR A 32 -5.13 -2.67 4.23
C THR A 32 -5.48 -3.18 2.84
N THR A 33 -4.54 -3.84 2.18
CA THR A 33 -4.82 -4.56 0.92
C THR A 33 -5.42 -5.93 1.19
N ALA A 34 -6.01 -6.56 0.17
CA ALA A 34 -6.40 -7.97 0.25
C ALA A 34 -5.17 -8.90 0.40
N PRO A 35 -5.27 -9.99 1.17
CA PRO A 35 -4.17 -10.92 1.40
C PRO A 35 -3.94 -11.82 0.18
N ARG A 36 -2.75 -11.73 -0.42
CA ARG A 36 -2.44 -12.40 -1.69
C ARG A 36 -1.00 -12.90 -1.86
N TYR A 37 -0.08 -12.44 -1.02
CA TYR A 37 1.34 -12.82 -1.15
C TYR A 37 1.68 -14.04 -0.29
N LYS A 38 2.64 -14.84 -0.75
CA LYS A 38 3.11 -16.03 -0.01
C LYS A 38 4.16 -15.71 1.07
N SER A 39 4.71 -14.50 1.08
CA SER A 39 5.72 -14.07 2.05
C SER A 39 5.71 -12.54 2.20
N ALA A 40 6.24 -12.06 3.32
CA ALA A 40 6.47 -10.64 3.57
C ALA A 40 7.34 -10.00 2.46
N ALA A 41 8.44 -10.66 2.08
CA ALA A 41 9.34 -10.16 1.03
C ALA A 41 8.63 -9.96 -0.32
N ALA A 42 7.73 -10.87 -0.70
CA ALA A 42 6.96 -10.71 -1.94
C ALA A 42 5.99 -9.52 -1.89
N ALA A 43 5.38 -9.28 -0.72
CA ALA A 43 4.52 -8.12 -0.51
C ALA A 43 5.32 -6.80 -0.57
N GLU A 44 6.50 -6.76 0.08
CA GLU A 44 7.40 -5.60 0.05
C GLU A 44 7.90 -5.28 -1.37
N GLN A 45 8.27 -6.30 -2.16
CA GLN A 45 8.73 -6.07 -3.53
C GLN A 45 7.63 -5.51 -4.43
N ASP A 46 6.40 -6.04 -4.34
CA ASP A 46 5.28 -5.52 -5.11
C ASP A 46 4.89 -4.10 -4.66
N MET A 47 4.96 -3.82 -3.35
CA MET A 47 4.80 -2.46 -2.82
C MET A 47 5.79 -1.48 -3.46
N ILE A 48 7.09 -1.82 -3.46
CA ILE A 48 8.13 -0.99 -4.10
C ILE A 48 7.82 -0.78 -5.57
N ALA A 49 7.40 -1.83 -6.28
CA ALA A 49 7.06 -1.76 -7.70
C ALA A 49 5.87 -0.81 -7.95
N ILE A 50 4.79 -0.94 -7.18
CA ILE A 50 3.59 -0.09 -7.29
C ILE A 50 3.93 1.37 -7.02
N LEU A 51 4.63 1.65 -5.92
CA LEU A 51 5.03 3.02 -5.56
C LEU A 51 5.95 3.64 -6.62
N SER A 52 6.92 2.87 -7.11
CA SER A 52 7.84 3.31 -8.16
C SER A 52 7.10 3.57 -9.48
N ALA A 53 6.15 2.71 -9.85
CA ALA A 53 5.37 2.88 -11.06
C ALA A 53 4.48 4.12 -11.01
N ALA A 54 3.82 4.35 -9.87
CA ALA A 54 2.98 5.54 -9.64
C ALA A 54 3.79 6.83 -9.61
N ALA A 55 4.99 6.82 -9.02
CA ALA A 55 5.88 7.97 -9.00
C ALA A 55 6.43 8.32 -10.39
N ASN A 56 6.70 7.32 -11.23
CA ASN A 56 7.20 7.53 -12.60
C ASN A 56 6.09 7.90 -13.60
N ASN A 57 4.85 7.47 -13.36
CA ASN A 57 3.71 7.71 -14.23
C ASN A 57 2.55 8.33 -13.44
N PRO A 58 2.67 9.60 -13.03
CA PRO A 58 1.60 10.26 -12.31
C PRO A 58 0.33 10.29 -13.17
N PRO A 59 -0.86 10.12 -12.56
CA PRO A 59 -2.11 10.18 -13.30
C PRO A 59 -2.22 11.54 -14.02
N PRO A 60 -2.82 11.57 -15.24
CA PRO A 60 -3.05 12.82 -15.94
C PRO A 60 -3.78 13.80 -15.04
N ILE A 61 -3.34 15.06 -15.02
CA ILE A 61 -4.09 16.13 -14.37
C ILE A 61 -5.39 16.27 -15.17
N GLU A 62 -6.50 15.82 -14.61
CA GLU A 62 -7.82 15.98 -15.22
C GLU A 62 -8.04 17.49 -15.43
N PRO A 63 -8.34 17.96 -16.66
CA PRO A 63 -8.54 19.38 -16.88
C PRO A 63 -9.74 19.85 -16.04
N PRO A 64 -9.69 21.06 -15.45
CA PRO A 64 -10.79 21.57 -14.64
C PRO A 64 -12.05 21.54 -15.48
N ASN A 65 -13.04 20.78 -15.00
CA ASN A 65 -14.33 20.59 -15.64
C ASN A 65 -15.00 21.98 -15.80
N ARG A 66 -14.85 22.59 -16.97
CA ARG A 66 -15.53 23.84 -17.33
C ARG A 66 -17.00 23.49 -17.59
N ARG A 67 -17.80 23.50 -16.53
CA ARG A 67 -19.25 23.62 -16.61
C ARG A 67 -19.65 25.01 -16.17
#